data_AF-A0A1F3LUJ2-F1
#
_entry.id   AF-A0A1F3LUJ2-F1
#
_cell.length_a   1.000
_cell.length_b   1.000
_cell.length_c   1.000
_cell.angle_alpha   90.00
_cell.angle_beta   90.00
_cell.angle_gamma   90.00
#
_symmetry.space_group_name_H-M   'P 1'
#
loop_
_entity.id
_entity.type
_entity.pdbx_description
1 polymer ?
#
loop_
_entity_poly.entity_id
_entity_poly.type
_entity_poly.pdbx_seq_one_letter_code
_entity_poly.pdbx_strand_id
1 'polypeptide(L)'
;MFTFSIASSQNSGKIKKETLKVLYIGGSAEISSYAAKKPTPEEKNASVLKRMKSFETLLKSYFTHVTVIRDKDYKEALSKNFDVTILDGTPPVRVPLYTEKDEKGNYTVYKNAGYISEDFDSPMITIAEASDRIGRRIGLKLDWYCLCLDAQAYNFDIKHPIFNYPFKVKLTTEVLPTPKPAMEFQKYYKETIPPTQKMWRVQTQGCMTNQDFRIGMVCRPWGFEDSPETEVISGGVSLKSPDAIAIGRHGNFFHWGFAASPEFMTEEARIVFANAVAYTATLKNERVISRKYDDRKTTRYEMVFVYARAHEDSAMLTANLPYLYKDEKSRAGLTVDADAKYLGIANNNHAILDKAISMLEKGENKDLAQRILDRYTLATFKTPGQWREWYEKYKNIMFFSESGGFYFLINSNQKGVYGNDYSHMQIERAGRDIVVEATNNRNPVNVATKLVRLENGELAAIARVKIEKGFHIYAKVSEKEPYINTEVAFEPTEGFVKCSEINIPASSKYGENGTFIYEGELLFYQKFVGTGKEEFKLKFSYQCCDDQICFPPVEKELSVMFK
;
A
#
# COMPACT_ATOMS: atom_id res chain seq x y z
N MET A 1 -16.75 -12.12 -69.58
CA MET A 1 -16.26 -11.25 -68.49
C MET A 1 -17.38 -11.16 -67.46
N PHE A 2 -17.36 -12.01 -66.43
CA PHE A 2 -18.33 -11.96 -65.33
C PHE A 2 -17.51 -11.93 -64.04
N THR A 3 -17.48 -10.76 -63.41
CA THR A 3 -16.82 -10.48 -62.14
C THR A 3 -17.73 -10.93 -61.00
N PHE A 4 -17.33 -11.98 -60.29
CA PHE A 4 -17.94 -12.34 -59.01
C PHE A 4 -17.38 -11.43 -57.91
N SER A 5 -18.24 -10.60 -57.34
CA SER A 5 -17.95 -9.84 -56.13
C SER A 5 -18.27 -10.73 -54.93
N ILE A 6 -17.25 -11.23 -54.23
CA ILE A 6 -17.43 -11.97 -52.98
C ILE A 6 -17.52 -10.93 -51.86
N ALA A 7 -18.74 -10.59 -51.47
CA ALA A 7 -18.99 -9.92 -50.20
C ALA A 7 -18.74 -10.92 -49.06
N SER A 8 -17.63 -10.75 -48.33
CA SER A 8 -17.41 -11.47 -47.08
C SER A 8 -18.36 -10.92 -46.01
N SER A 9 -19.50 -11.58 -45.80
CA SER A 9 -20.31 -11.34 -44.61
C SER A 9 -19.57 -11.91 -43.39
N GLN A 10 -18.93 -11.04 -42.60
CA GLN A 10 -18.51 -11.43 -41.26
C GLN A 10 -19.76 -11.54 -40.38
N ASN A 11 -20.03 -12.77 -39.98
CA ASN A 11 -21.11 -13.16 -39.09
C ASN A 11 -20.84 -12.54 -37.70
N SER A 12 -21.53 -11.44 -37.36
CA SER A 12 -21.43 -10.80 -36.03
C SER A 12 -22.19 -11.62 -34.99
N GLY A 13 -21.57 -12.71 -34.52
CA GLY A 13 -22.07 -13.43 -33.35
C GLY A 13 -22.16 -12.50 -32.14
N LYS A 14 -23.35 -12.42 -31.52
CA LYS A 14 -23.59 -11.59 -30.33
C LYS A 14 -22.61 -12.03 -29.23
N ILE A 15 -21.74 -11.13 -28.76
CA ILE A 15 -20.78 -11.40 -27.68
C ILE A 15 -21.56 -11.90 -26.45
N LYS A 16 -21.18 -13.06 -25.92
CA LYS A 16 -21.70 -13.56 -24.65
C LYS A 16 -21.13 -12.69 -23.54
N LYS A 17 -21.98 -11.94 -22.84
CA LYS A 17 -21.56 -11.05 -21.76
C LYS A 17 -21.23 -11.84 -20.49
N GLU A 18 -20.26 -11.36 -19.74
CA GLU A 18 -19.97 -11.81 -18.39
C GLU A 18 -20.97 -11.22 -17.39
N THR A 19 -21.39 -12.03 -16.43
CA THR A 19 -22.36 -11.63 -15.40
C THR A 19 -21.63 -11.02 -14.22
N LEU A 20 -21.08 -9.82 -14.43
CA LEU A 20 -20.36 -9.04 -13.42
C LEU A 20 -21.05 -7.70 -13.19
N LYS A 21 -20.98 -7.22 -11.95
CA LYS A 21 -21.33 -5.85 -11.55
C LYS A 21 -20.09 -4.97 -11.62
N VAL A 22 -20.04 -4.13 -12.63
CA VAL A 22 -18.92 -3.21 -12.88
C VAL A 22 -19.32 -1.78 -12.49
N LEU A 23 -18.54 -1.16 -11.62
CA LEU A 23 -18.64 0.27 -11.32
C LEU A 23 -17.52 1.01 -12.07
N TYR A 24 -17.87 1.96 -12.94
CA TYR A 24 -16.90 2.86 -13.55
C TYR A 24 -17.06 4.27 -13.00
N ILE A 25 -15.95 4.85 -12.56
CA ILE A 25 -15.88 6.16 -11.91
C ILE A 25 -15.09 7.09 -12.84
N GLY A 26 -15.80 8.00 -13.48
CA GLY A 26 -15.22 8.92 -14.46
C GLY A 26 -14.96 10.32 -13.92
N GLY A 27 -13.79 10.87 -14.23
CA GLY A 27 -13.40 12.23 -13.88
C GLY A 27 -12.24 12.81 -14.70
N SER A 28 -11.58 11.96 -15.49
CA SER A 28 -10.45 12.33 -16.33
C SER A 28 -10.89 12.79 -17.72
N ALA A 29 -10.17 13.74 -18.30
CA ALA A 29 -10.36 14.22 -19.67
C ALA A 29 -9.34 13.55 -20.60
N GLU A 30 -9.64 13.50 -21.90
CA GLU A 30 -8.72 13.01 -22.95
C GLU A 30 -7.58 14.01 -23.27
N ILE A 31 -7.43 15.04 -22.44
CA ILE A 31 -6.53 16.17 -22.64
C ILE A 31 -5.38 16.09 -21.64
N SER A 32 -4.16 16.26 -22.15
CA SER A 32 -2.93 16.31 -21.35
C SER A 32 -2.96 17.49 -20.37
N SER A 33 -2.43 17.27 -19.16
CA SER A 33 -2.11 18.38 -18.26
C SER A 33 -1.03 19.31 -18.82
N TYR A 34 -0.26 18.83 -19.79
CA TYR A 34 0.80 19.57 -20.48
C TYR A 34 0.39 20.09 -21.86
N ALA A 35 -0.91 20.05 -22.18
CA ALA A 35 -1.41 20.55 -23.46
C ALA A 35 -1.00 22.01 -23.68
N ALA A 36 -0.60 22.33 -24.92
CA ALA A 36 -0.12 23.65 -25.33
C ALA A 36 -1.18 24.73 -25.07
N LYS A 37 -2.44 24.42 -25.36
CA LYS A 37 -3.60 25.21 -24.96
C LYS A 37 -4.26 24.57 -23.74
N LYS A 38 -4.32 25.30 -22.63
CA LYS A 38 -5.09 24.87 -21.46
C LYS A 38 -6.59 24.89 -21.80
N PRO A 39 -7.32 23.77 -21.64
CA PRO A 39 -8.74 23.74 -21.92
C PRO A 39 -9.51 24.57 -20.89
N THR A 40 -10.63 25.17 -21.30
CA THR A 40 -11.57 25.77 -20.34
C THR A 40 -12.20 24.69 -19.45
N PRO A 41 -12.75 25.06 -18.28
CA PRO A 41 -13.50 24.11 -17.44
C PRO A 41 -14.61 23.38 -18.19
N GLU A 42 -15.31 24.06 -19.10
CA GLU A 42 -16.38 23.52 -19.94
C GLU A 42 -15.84 22.53 -20.97
N GLU A 43 -14.78 22.89 -21.70
CA GLU A 43 -14.10 22.02 -22.66
C GLU A 43 -13.60 20.74 -21.98
N LYS A 44 -12.98 20.90 -20.80
CA LYS A 44 -12.51 19.77 -19.99
C LYS A 44 -13.67 18.89 -19.54
N ASN A 45 -14.76 19.47 -19.03
CA ASN A 45 -15.92 18.71 -18.58
C ASN A 45 -16.63 18.00 -19.75
N ALA A 46 -16.71 18.62 -20.92
CA ALA A 46 -17.23 17.98 -22.13
C ALA A 46 -16.36 16.76 -22.53
N SER A 47 -15.04 16.90 -22.47
CA SER A 47 -14.10 15.79 -22.69
C SER A 47 -14.31 14.65 -21.69
N VAL A 48 -14.47 14.96 -20.40
CA VAL A 48 -14.80 13.96 -19.36
C VAL A 48 -16.09 13.21 -19.69
N LEU A 49 -17.19 13.93 -19.98
CA LEU A 49 -18.48 13.30 -20.28
C LEU A 49 -18.42 12.39 -21.52
N LYS A 50 -17.71 12.83 -22.56
CA LYS A 50 -17.49 12.03 -23.78
C LYS A 50 -16.72 10.74 -23.47
N ARG A 51 -15.64 10.85 -22.71
CA ARG A 51 -14.83 9.70 -22.26
C ARG A 51 -15.64 8.72 -21.42
N MET A 52 -16.40 9.22 -20.46
CA MET A 52 -17.31 8.40 -19.64
C MET A 52 -18.29 7.62 -20.50
N LYS A 53 -18.88 8.27 -21.51
CA LYS A 53 -19.83 7.62 -22.43
C LYS A 53 -19.17 6.52 -23.26
N SER A 54 -17.92 6.73 -23.67
CA SER A 54 -17.13 5.74 -24.41
C SER A 54 -16.87 4.49 -23.57
N PHE A 55 -16.44 4.65 -22.30
CA PHE A 55 -16.28 3.52 -21.38
C PHE A 55 -17.61 2.83 -21.05
N GLU A 56 -18.69 3.58 -20.84
CA GLU A 56 -20.02 3.00 -20.62
C GLU A 56 -20.41 2.06 -21.79
N THR A 57 -20.19 2.52 -23.02
CA THR A 57 -20.52 1.78 -24.25
C THR A 57 -19.67 0.52 -24.37
N LEU A 58 -18.36 0.62 -24.13
CA LEU A 58 -17.46 -0.53 -24.13
C LEU A 58 -17.90 -1.56 -23.09
N LEU A 59 -18.03 -1.15 -21.82
CA LEU A 59 -18.32 -2.05 -20.71
C LEU A 59 -19.69 -2.73 -20.90
N LYS A 60 -20.72 -2.01 -21.34
CA LYS A 60 -22.05 -2.59 -21.61
C LYS A 60 -22.03 -3.60 -22.75
N SER A 61 -21.01 -3.61 -23.61
CA SER A 61 -20.86 -4.62 -24.66
C SER A 61 -20.41 -5.97 -24.09
N TYR A 62 -19.69 -5.97 -22.97
CA TYR A 62 -19.06 -7.16 -22.37
C TYR A 62 -19.69 -7.61 -21.04
N PHE A 63 -20.39 -6.73 -20.31
CA PHE A 63 -20.90 -7.01 -18.97
C PHE A 63 -22.40 -6.75 -18.84
N THR A 64 -23.09 -7.55 -18.03
CA THR A 64 -24.54 -7.44 -17.84
C THR A 64 -24.95 -6.25 -16.97
N HIS A 65 -24.15 -5.89 -15.97
CA HIS A 65 -24.47 -4.81 -15.02
C HIS A 65 -23.33 -3.79 -14.99
N VAL A 66 -23.59 -2.58 -15.51
CA VAL A 66 -22.62 -1.49 -15.55
C VAL A 66 -23.24 -0.24 -14.95
N THR A 67 -22.60 0.29 -13.93
CA THR A 67 -22.93 1.57 -13.32
C THR A 67 -21.81 2.57 -13.59
N VAL A 68 -22.17 3.76 -14.01
CA VAL A 68 -21.23 4.86 -14.29
C VAL A 68 -21.58 6.04 -13.39
N ILE A 69 -20.60 6.52 -12.64
CA ILE A 69 -20.74 7.71 -11.79
C ILE A 69 -19.60 8.70 -12.03
N ARG A 70 -19.78 9.94 -11.56
CA ARG A 70 -18.70 10.91 -11.49
C ARG A 70 -17.82 10.61 -10.28
N ASP A 71 -16.53 10.90 -10.42
CA ASP A 71 -15.54 10.80 -9.36
C ASP A 71 -15.94 11.54 -8.07
N LYS A 72 -16.42 12.77 -8.19
CA LYS A 72 -16.91 13.58 -7.06
C LYS A 72 -18.05 12.94 -6.25
N ASP A 73 -18.79 12.01 -6.84
CA ASP A 73 -19.94 11.33 -6.21
C ASP A 73 -19.54 9.98 -5.60
N TYR A 74 -18.28 9.56 -5.79
CA TYR A 74 -17.80 8.28 -5.27
C TYR A 74 -17.57 8.32 -3.76
N LYS A 75 -18.00 7.24 -3.11
CA LYS A 75 -17.69 6.90 -1.72
C LYS A 75 -17.18 5.47 -1.69
N GLU A 76 -16.14 5.23 -0.91
CA GLU A 76 -15.46 3.92 -0.83
C GLU A 76 -16.41 2.74 -0.61
N ALA A 77 -17.40 2.90 0.28
CA ALA A 77 -18.40 1.89 0.59
C ALA A 77 -19.22 1.42 -0.62
N LEU A 78 -19.33 2.22 -1.68
CA LEU A 78 -20.03 1.83 -2.90
C LEU A 78 -19.40 0.61 -3.55
N SER A 79 -18.07 0.49 -3.53
CA SER A 79 -17.34 -0.61 -4.19
C SER A 79 -17.72 -1.99 -3.64
N LYS A 80 -18.23 -2.07 -2.40
CA LYS A 80 -18.72 -3.33 -1.80
C LYS A 80 -19.91 -3.94 -2.55
N ASN A 81 -20.66 -3.14 -3.29
CA ASN A 81 -21.83 -3.59 -4.05
C ASN A 81 -21.51 -4.09 -5.47
N PHE A 82 -20.23 -4.01 -5.87
CA PHE A 82 -19.74 -4.35 -7.19
C PHE A 82 -18.67 -5.44 -7.11
N ASP A 83 -18.48 -6.16 -8.20
CA ASP A 83 -17.43 -7.18 -8.30
C ASP A 83 -16.08 -6.55 -8.66
N VAL A 84 -16.11 -5.42 -9.36
CA VAL A 84 -14.92 -4.64 -9.72
C VAL A 84 -15.27 -3.16 -9.91
N THR A 85 -14.38 -2.31 -9.42
CA THR A 85 -14.43 -0.85 -9.59
C THR A 85 -13.34 -0.41 -10.56
N ILE A 86 -13.66 0.47 -11.51
CA ILE A 86 -12.71 1.08 -12.45
C ILE A 86 -12.64 2.57 -12.13
N LEU A 87 -11.45 3.05 -11.78
CA LEU A 87 -11.22 4.42 -11.40
C LEU A 87 -10.45 5.17 -12.49
N ASP A 88 -11.14 6.11 -13.13
CA ASP A 88 -10.66 6.98 -14.20
C ASP A 88 -10.94 8.45 -13.86
N GLY A 89 -10.68 8.82 -12.60
CA GLY A 89 -10.91 10.13 -12.03
C GLY A 89 -10.33 10.24 -10.62
N THR A 90 -10.49 11.39 -9.97
CA THR A 90 -9.98 11.61 -8.61
C THR A 90 -11.16 11.75 -7.64
N PRO A 91 -11.37 10.78 -6.73
CA PRO A 91 -12.41 10.88 -5.71
C PRO A 91 -12.25 12.12 -4.80
N PRO A 92 -13.27 12.45 -4.00
CA PRO A 92 -13.12 13.40 -2.91
C PRO A 92 -12.00 13.00 -1.96
N VAL A 93 -11.28 14.00 -1.43
CA VAL A 93 -10.21 13.80 -0.47
C VAL A 93 -10.80 13.28 0.84
N ARG A 94 -10.30 12.13 1.31
CA ARG A 94 -10.61 11.54 2.62
C ARG A 94 -9.64 12.02 3.68
N VAL A 95 -8.36 12.10 3.33
CA VAL A 95 -7.32 12.62 4.22
C VAL A 95 -6.53 13.70 3.50
N PRO A 96 -6.44 14.92 4.05
CA PRO A 96 -5.77 16.03 3.37
C PRO A 96 -4.27 15.81 3.18
N LEU A 97 -3.71 16.52 2.20
CA LEU A 97 -2.26 16.69 2.05
C LEU A 97 -1.70 17.30 3.34
N TYR A 98 -0.61 16.74 3.84
CA TYR A 98 0.09 17.27 5.01
C TYR A 98 1.55 17.54 4.68
N THR A 99 2.02 18.73 5.01
CA THR A 99 3.41 19.12 4.77
C THR A 99 3.94 19.96 5.91
N GLU A 100 5.19 19.72 6.29
CA GLU A 100 5.96 20.57 7.21
C GLU A 100 7.15 21.16 6.47
N LYS A 101 7.59 22.35 6.90
CA LYS A 101 8.77 23.02 6.36
C LYS A 101 9.72 23.44 7.47
N ASP A 102 11.02 23.38 7.20
CA ASP A 102 12.04 23.98 8.06
C ASP A 102 12.02 25.52 7.95
N GLU A 103 12.82 26.19 8.79
CA GLU A 103 12.99 27.66 8.78
C GLU A 103 13.49 28.22 7.44
N LYS A 104 14.10 27.37 6.60
CA LYS A 104 14.62 27.72 5.27
C LYS A 104 13.58 27.48 4.16
N GLY A 105 12.38 27.01 4.51
CA GLY A 105 11.29 26.73 3.58
C GLY A 105 11.38 25.37 2.86
N ASN A 106 12.34 24.52 3.22
CA ASN A 106 12.45 23.17 2.69
C ASN A 106 11.42 22.26 3.35
N TYR A 107 10.80 21.38 2.58
CA TYR A 107 9.89 20.38 3.13
C TYR A 107 10.66 19.38 4.02
N THR A 108 10.28 19.28 5.30
CA THR A 108 10.77 18.26 6.25
C THR A 108 9.84 17.05 6.29
N VAL A 109 8.54 17.27 6.07
CA VAL A 109 7.53 16.23 5.95
C VAL A 109 6.67 16.50 4.71
N TYR A 110 6.41 15.46 3.92
CA TYR A 110 5.50 15.52 2.78
C TYR A 110 4.67 14.24 2.71
N LYS A 111 3.38 14.33 3.06
CA LYS A 111 2.43 13.22 3.04
C LYS A 111 1.27 13.56 2.11
N ASN A 112 1.15 12.81 1.02
CA ASN A 112 0.11 13.00 0.01
C ASN A 112 -1.31 12.90 0.60
N ALA A 113 -2.26 13.52 -0.10
CA ALA A 113 -3.68 13.34 0.20
C ALA A 113 -4.09 11.87 0.01
N GLY A 114 -5.04 11.41 0.84
CA GLY A 114 -5.63 10.08 0.77
C GLY A 114 -7.07 10.15 0.26
N TYR A 115 -7.45 9.20 -0.59
CA TYR A 115 -8.75 9.18 -1.27
C TYR A 115 -9.60 7.95 -0.92
N ILE A 116 -8.94 6.85 -0.55
CA ILE A 116 -9.55 5.62 -0.04
C ILE A 116 -8.73 5.13 1.17
N SER A 117 -9.29 4.21 1.94
CA SER A 117 -8.65 3.63 3.12
C SER A 117 -7.57 2.60 2.77
N GLU A 118 -6.66 2.36 3.71
CA GLU A 118 -5.65 1.30 3.57
C GLU A 118 -6.25 -0.11 3.63
N ASP A 119 -7.43 -0.23 4.28
CA ASP A 119 -8.19 -1.47 4.43
C ASP A 119 -9.11 -1.75 3.24
N PHE A 120 -9.02 -0.94 2.18
CA PHE A 120 -9.77 -1.14 0.96
C PHE A 120 -9.46 -2.50 0.33
N ASP A 121 -10.48 -3.34 0.25
CA ASP A 121 -10.38 -4.77 -0.09
C ASP A 121 -11.27 -5.16 -1.28
N SER A 122 -11.86 -4.18 -1.99
CA SER A 122 -12.64 -4.46 -3.20
C SER A 122 -11.72 -4.42 -4.43
N PRO A 123 -11.95 -5.24 -5.46
CA PRO A 123 -11.10 -5.18 -6.65
C PRO A 123 -11.19 -3.84 -7.39
N MET A 124 -10.04 -3.26 -7.73
CA MET A 124 -9.97 -1.97 -8.39
C MET A 124 -9.00 -1.94 -9.57
N ILE A 125 -9.47 -1.48 -10.73
CA ILE A 125 -8.62 -1.03 -11.84
C ILE A 125 -8.39 0.47 -11.70
N THR A 126 -7.14 0.91 -11.81
CA THR A 126 -6.79 2.32 -11.91
C THR A 126 -6.21 2.63 -13.29
N ILE A 127 -6.68 3.72 -13.91
CA ILE A 127 -6.23 4.14 -15.25
C ILE A 127 -5.17 5.23 -15.15
N ALA A 128 -4.03 5.04 -15.82
CA ALA A 128 -2.92 5.98 -15.88
C ALA A 128 -2.50 6.49 -14.48
N GLU A 129 -2.45 7.81 -14.28
CA GLU A 129 -1.98 8.45 -13.04
C GLU A 129 -2.90 8.25 -11.83
N ALA A 130 -4.12 7.72 -12.02
CA ALA A 130 -4.99 7.39 -10.90
C ALA A 130 -4.32 6.40 -9.93
N SER A 131 -3.45 5.53 -10.45
CA SER A 131 -2.74 4.51 -9.67
C SER A 131 -1.82 5.13 -8.62
N ASP A 132 -1.02 6.13 -9.01
CA ASP A 132 -0.17 6.87 -8.09
C ASP A 132 -1.01 7.71 -7.12
N ARG A 133 -1.94 8.51 -7.65
CA ARG A 133 -2.73 9.45 -6.84
C ARG A 133 -3.46 8.77 -5.68
N ILE A 134 -4.01 7.59 -5.93
CA ILE A 134 -4.80 6.86 -4.95
C ILE A 134 -3.90 5.91 -4.14
N GLY A 135 -2.91 5.31 -4.79
CA GLY A 135 -2.07 4.28 -4.21
C GLY A 135 -0.99 4.78 -3.27
N ARG A 136 -0.53 6.03 -3.41
CA ARG A 136 0.66 6.53 -2.70
C ARG A 136 0.54 6.49 -1.19
N ARG A 137 -0.62 6.88 -0.66
CA ARG A 137 -0.87 6.89 0.79
C ARG A 137 -1.18 5.49 1.33
N ILE A 138 -1.64 4.59 0.48
CA ILE A 138 -1.91 3.17 0.79
C ILE A 138 -0.60 2.36 0.78
N GLY A 139 0.45 2.89 0.14
CA GLY A 139 1.71 2.18 -0.09
C GLY A 139 1.60 1.18 -1.24
N LEU A 140 0.85 1.48 -2.30
CA LEU A 140 0.88 0.64 -3.49
C LEU A 140 2.23 0.73 -4.19
N LYS A 141 2.75 -0.40 -4.66
CA LYS A 141 3.91 -0.43 -5.58
C LYS A 141 3.59 0.08 -6.99
N LEU A 142 2.31 0.33 -7.28
CA LEU A 142 1.80 0.98 -8.50
C LEU A 142 2.10 2.49 -8.49
N ASP A 143 3.34 2.85 -8.16
CA ASP A 143 3.80 4.21 -7.92
C ASP A 143 4.16 4.97 -9.20
N TRP A 144 4.30 6.29 -9.12
CA TRP A 144 4.72 7.08 -10.27
C TRP A 144 6.22 6.91 -10.55
N TYR A 145 6.57 6.21 -11.63
CA TYR A 145 7.90 6.36 -12.22
C TYR A 145 7.94 7.51 -13.23
N CYS A 146 6.94 7.56 -14.12
CA CYS A 146 6.83 8.58 -15.15
C CYS A 146 5.44 8.65 -15.75
N LEU A 147 4.96 9.86 -16.01
CA LEU A 147 3.84 10.11 -16.92
C LEU A 147 4.39 10.37 -18.32
N CYS A 148 4.76 9.28 -18.99
CA CYS A 148 5.35 9.31 -20.34
C CYS A 148 5.11 8.02 -21.13
N LEU A 149 4.11 7.22 -20.74
CA LEU A 149 3.73 6.04 -21.50
C LEU A 149 3.02 6.46 -22.79
N ASP A 150 3.53 5.97 -23.90
CA ASP A 150 3.03 6.20 -25.25
C ASP A 150 2.09 5.06 -25.72
N ALA A 151 1.95 4.85 -27.02
CA ALA A 151 0.84 4.11 -27.59
C ALA A 151 1.02 2.58 -27.65
N GLN A 152 2.24 2.08 -27.45
CA GLN A 152 2.58 0.66 -27.59
C GLN A 152 3.01 0.02 -26.26
N ALA A 153 2.56 -1.22 -26.08
CA ALA A 153 3.06 -2.15 -25.08
C ALA A 153 4.21 -2.99 -25.67
N TYR A 154 5.15 -3.37 -24.82
CA TYR A 154 6.17 -4.39 -25.12
C TYR A 154 6.54 -5.12 -23.83
N ASN A 155 7.33 -6.19 -23.90
CA ASN A 155 7.61 -7.05 -22.74
C ASN A 155 6.33 -7.54 -22.03
N PHE A 156 5.31 -7.90 -22.79
CA PHE A 156 4.04 -8.42 -22.27
C PHE A 156 4.03 -9.94 -22.20
N ASP A 157 3.48 -10.49 -21.12
CA ASP A 157 3.22 -11.92 -21.01
C ASP A 157 1.93 -12.29 -21.75
N ILE A 158 2.07 -12.75 -23.00
CA ILE A 158 0.94 -13.18 -23.84
C ILE A 158 0.15 -14.35 -23.23
N LYS A 159 0.72 -15.10 -22.27
CA LYS A 159 0.01 -16.20 -21.59
C LYS A 159 -0.89 -15.69 -20.47
N HIS A 160 -0.70 -14.46 -20.01
CA HIS A 160 -1.51 -13.88 -18.95
C HIS A 160 -3.01 -13.92 -19.33
N PRO A 161 -3.92 -14.20 -18.37
CA PRO A 161 -5.35 -14.34 -18.65
C PRO A 161 -5.96 -13.18 -19.44
N ILE A 162 -5.51 -11.94 -19.21
CA ILE A 162 -6.09 -10.76 -19.89
C ILE A 162 -5.96 -10.80 -21.42
N PHE A 163 -4.99 -11.53 -21.95
CA PHE A 163 -4.81 -11.65 -23.40
C PHE A 163 -5.63 -12.79 -24.01
N ASN A 164 -6.29 -13.63 -23.19
CA ASN A 164 -6.86 -14.89 -23.65
C ASN A 164 -8.32 -15.11 -23.20
N TYR A 165 -8.70 -14.62 -22.03
CA TYR A 165 -9.97 -14.93 -21.37
C TYR A 165 -10.55 -13.73 -20.62
N PRO A 166 -11.89 -13.67 -20.46
CA PRO A 166 -12.89 -14.59 -21.02
C PRO A 166 -13.19 -14.32 -22.50
N PHE A 167 -12.86 -13.14 -23.02
CA PHE A 167 -13.10 -12.77 -24.41
C PHE A 167 -11.85 -13.03 -25.24
N LYS A 168 -12.00 -13.80 -26.32
CA LYS A 168 -10.89 -14.20 -27.18
C LYS A 168 -10.27 -12.98 -27.85
N VAL A 169 -8.96 -12.78 -27.67
CA VAL A 169 -8.17 -11.76 -28.37
C VAL A 169 -7.31 -12.45 -29.42
N LYS A 170 -7.27 -11.89 -30.63
CA LYS A 170 -6.24 -12.22 -31.62
C LYS A 170 -5.25 -11.07 -31.65
N LEU A 171 -4.24 -11.13 -30.79
CA LEU A 171 -3.27 -10.04 -30.66
C LEU A 171 -2.42 -9.91 -31.93
N THR A 172 -2.34 -8.72 -32.49
CA THR A 172 -1.40 -8.37 -33.56
C THR A 172 -0.21 -7.63 -32.97
N THR A 173 0.95 -7.91 -33.52
CA THR A 173 2.21 -7.38 -33.00
C THR A 173 3.17 -7.10 -34.14
N GLU A 174 3.97 -6.06 -33.98
CA GLU A 174 4.97 -5.64 -34.94
C GLU A 174 6.36 -5.69 -34.30
N VAL A 175 7.39 -5.99 -35.07
CA VAL A 175 8.78 -5.87 -34.61
C VAL A 175 9.23 -4.45 -34.90
N LEU A 176 9.41 -3.65 -33.86
CA LEU A 176 9.77 -2.23 -33.95
C LEU A 176 11.11 -1.96 -33.27
N PRO A 177 11.83 -0.89 -33.64
CA PRO A 177 13.01 -0.46 -32.91
C PRO A 177 12.72 -0.22 -31.44
N THR A 178 13.63 -0.65 -30.57
CA THR A 178 13.56 -0.34 -29.14
C THR A 178 13.63 1.18 -28.95
N PRO A 179 12.78 1.78 -28.10
CA PRO A 179 12.77 3.22 -27.91
C PRO A 179 14.16 3.74 -27.52
N LYS A 180 14.61 4.82 -28.16
CA LYS A 180 15.93 5.42 -27.88
C LYS A 180 16.15 5.69 -26.38
N PRO A 181 15.18 6.25 -25.61
CA PRO A 181 15.34 6.42 -24.17
C PRO A 181 15.60 5.11 -23.43
N ALA A 182 14.96 4.01 -23.84
CA ALA A 182 15.19 2.70 -23.23
C ALA A 182 16.62 2.18 -23.52
N MET A 183 17.14 2.39 -24.74
CA MET A 183 18.52 2.03 -25.11
C MET A 183 19.58 2.79 -24.30
N GLU A 184 19.31 4.03 -23.89
CA GLU A 184 20.23 4.84 -23.06
C GLU A 184 20.48 4.21 -21.68
N PHE A 185 19.64 3.26 -21.25
CA PHE A 185 19.83 2.50 -20.02
C PHE A 185 20.79 1.32 -20.16
N GLN A 186 21.29 0.97 -21.35
CA GLN A 186 22.17 -0.19 -21.56
C GLN A 186 23.34 -0.26 -20.57
N LYS A 187 23.93 0.88 -20.23
CA LYS A 187 25.06 0.97 -19.27
C LYS A 187 24.74 0.50 -17.84
N TYR A 188 23.46 0.33 -17.51
CA TYR A 188 23.00 -0.16 -16.20
C TYR A 188 22.54 -1.62 -16.24
N TYR A 189 22.37 -2.21 -17.42
CA TYR A 189 22.00 -3.61 -17.58
C TYR A 189 23.24 -4.44 -17.88
N LYS A 190 23.34 -5.60 -17.22
CA LYS A 190 24.34 -6.62 -17.57
C LYS A 190 24.02 -7.25 -18.92
N GLU A 191 22.74 -7.49 -19.18
CA GLU A 191 22.24 -8.05 -20.43
C GLU A 191 22.12 -6.96 -21.50
N THR A 192 22.32 -7.35 -22.75
CA THR A 192 22.15 -6.43 -23.89
C THR A 192 20.66 -6.18 -24.13
N ILE A 193 20.27 -4.91 -24.10
CA ILE A 193 18.93 -4.47 -24.50
C ILE A 193 18.82 -4.70 -26.02
N PRO A 194 17.83 -5.49 -26.47
CA PRO A 194 17.72 -5.81 -27.89
C PRO A 194 17.41 -4.54 -28.70
N PRO A 195 17.96 -4.39 -29.92
CA PRO A 195 17.74 -3.19 -30.75
C PRO A 195 16.31 -3.11 -31.31
N THR A 196 15.60 -4.23 -31.33
CA THR A 196 14.18 -4.31 -31.74
C THR A 196 13.39 -5.16 -30.76
N GLN A 197 12.11 -4.88 -30.61
CA GLN A 197 11.20 -5.59 -29.73
C GLN A 197 9.85 -5.81 -30.41
N LYS A 198 9.20 -6.90 -30.01
CA LYS A 198 7.82 -7.19 -30.40
C LYS A 198 6.89 -6.26 -29.62
N MET A 199 6.14 -5.42 -30.32
CA MET A 199 5.26 -4.42 -29.74
C MET A 199 3.82 -4.67 -30.14
N TRP A 200 2.90 -4.36 -29.22
CA TRP A 200 1.46 -4.38 -29.42
C TRP A 200 0.93 -2.95 -29.34
N ARG A 201 0.14 -2.53 -30.33
CA ARG A 201 -0.46 -1.18 -30.34
C ARG A 201 -1.74 -1.17 -29.50
N VAL A 202 -1.70 -0.47 -28.38
CA VAL A 202 -2.81 -0.39 -27.42
C VAL A 202 -3.76 0.75 -27.77
N GLN A 203 -3.21 1.91 -28.14
CA GLN A 203 -3.97 3.11 -28.46
C GLN A 203 -3.54 3.73 -29.80
N THR A 204 -4.46 4.43 -30.44
CA THR A 204 -4.29 5.04 -31.77
C THR A 204 -3.57 6.38 -31.70
N GLN A 205 -3.58 7.04 -30.55
CA GLN A 205 -2.82 8.25 -30.25
C GLN A 205 -2.02 8.04 -28.95
N GLY A 206 -0.87 8.67 -28.81
CA GLY A 206 -0.09 8.76 -27.58
C GLY A 206 0.66 10.09 -27.50
N CYS A 207 1.41 10.31 -26.42
CA CYS A 207 2.13 11.57 -26.18
C CYS A 207 3.21 11.87 -27.23
N MET A 208 3.70 10.85 -27.95
CA MET A 208 4.67 11.04 -29.04
C MET A 208 3.99 11.42 -30.36
N THR A 209 2.72 11.02 -30.57
CA THR A 209 1.97 11.35 -31.79
C THR A 209 1.13 12.63 -31.66
N ASN A 210 0.68 12.94 -30.44
CA ASN A 210 -0.14 14.11 -30.12
C ASN A 210 0.21 14.59 -28.71
N GLN A 211 0.92 15.72 -28.61
CA GLN A 211 1.41 16.25 -27.33
C GLN A 211 0.29 16.74 -26.40
N ASP A 212 -0.88 17.07 -26.96
CA ASP A 212 -2.05 17.51 -26.21
C ASP A 212 -2.92 16.33 -25.73
N PHE A 213 -2.64 15.10 -26.19
CA PHE A 213 -3.37 13.90 -25.80
C PHE A 213 -3.00 13.44 -24.39
N ARG A 214 -3.97 12.92 -23.63
CA ARG A 214 -3.75 12.39 -22.28
C ARG A 214 -2.60 11.36 -22.28
N ILE A 215 -1.64 11.57 -21.37
CA ILE A 215 -0.43 10.76 -21.29
C ILE A 215 -0.64 9.60 -20.32
N GLY A 216 -0.15 8.41 -20.67
CA GLY A 216 -0.19 7.25 -19.78
C GLY A 216 0.93 7.27 -18.73
N MET A 217 0.79 6.44 -17.70
CA MET A 217 1.77 6.32 -16.63
C MET A 217 2.48 4.96 -16.69
N VAL A 218 3.77 4.94 -16.37
CA VAL A 218 4.51 3.73 -16.02
C VAL A 218 4.93 3.74 -14.55
N CYS A 219 4.95 2.55 -13.93
CA CYS A 219 5.38 2.31 -12.56
C CYS A 219 6.85 1.86 -12.47
N ARG A 220 7.46 2.02 -11.29
CA ARG A 220 8.85 1.62 -11.06
C ARG A 220 8.93 0.09 -10.96
N PRO A 221 9.91 -0.56 -11.61
CA PRO A 221 10.04 -2.02 -11.55
C PRO A 221 10.78 -2.51 -10.31
N TRP A 222 11.56 -1.66 -9.65
CA TRP A 222 12.52 -2.10 -8.64
C TRP A 222 11.84 -2.41 -7.31
N GLY A 223 11.99 -3.66 -6.86
CA GLY A 223 11.25 -4.21 -5.73
C GLY A 223 9.76 -4.40 -6.01
N PHE A 224 9.33 -4.35 -7.27
CA PHE A 224 7.91 -4.56 -7.59
C PHE A 224 7.50 -6.00 -7.25
N GLU A 225 8.21 -6.99 -7.77
CA GLU A 225 7.92 -8.43 -7.59
C GLU A 225 8.63 -9.06 -6.38
N ASP A 226 9.12 -8.26 -5.42
CA ASP A 226 9.66 -8.78 -4.15
C ASP A 226 8.55 -9.20 -3.15
N SER A 227 7.29 -9.19 -3.58
CA SER A 227 6.16 -9.71 -2.79
C SER A 227 5.21 -10.57 -3.66
N PRO A 228 4.65 -11.65 -3.10
CA PRO A 228 3.89 -12.66 -3.85
C PRO A 228 2.56 -12.15 -4.42
N GLU A 229 2.03 -11.05 -3.89
CA GLU A 229 0.78 -10.43 -4.32
C GLU A 229 0.94 -9.46 -5.50
N THR A 230 2.07 -9.49 -6.20
CA THR A 230 2.37 -8.59 -7.32
C THR A 230 2.64 -9.33 -8.61
N GLU A 231 2.32 -8.69 -9.73
CA GLU A 231 2.55 -9.22 -11.08
C GLU A 231 2.95 -8.08 -12.03
N VAL A 232 4.01 -8.28 -12.80
CA VAL A 232 4.31 -7.48 -13.98
C VAL A 232 3.70 -8.17 -15.21
N ILE A 233 2.74 -7.50 -15.85
CA ILE A 233 2.02 -8.08 -17.00
C ILE A 233 2.56 -7.54 -18.32
N SER A 234 2.93 -6.26 -18.36
CA SER A 234 3.45 -5.61 -19.55
C SER A 234 4.32 -4.40 -19.21
N GLY A 235 5.39 -4.21 -19.98
CA GLY A 235 6.04 -2.92 -20.14
C GLY A 235 5.36 -2.06 -21.21
N GLY A 236 5.92 -0.89 -21.50
CA GLY A 236 5.38 -0.01 -22.54
C GLY A 236 6.33 1.09 -22.97
N VAL A 237 6.16 1.56 -24.21
CA VAL A 237 7.02 2.57 -24.83
C VAL A 237 6.96 3.84 -24.00
N SER A 238 8.10 4.23 -23.43
CA SER A 238 8.20 5.38 -22.53
C SER A 238 9.61 5.96 -22.53
N LEU A 239 9.82 7.02 -21.75
CA LEU A 239 11.13 7.64 -21.54
C LEU A 239 11.97 6.92 -20.47
N LYS A 240 11.56 5.71 -20.06
CA LYS A 240 12.14 4.97 -18.93
C LYS A 240 12.78 3.66 -19.36
N SER A 241 13.32 2.95 -18.39
CA SER A 241 14.01 1.68 -18.58
C SER A 241 13.10 0.61 -19.22
N PRO A 242 13.68 -0.41 -19.89
CA PRO A 242 12.92 -1.46 -20.57
C PRO A 242 11.94 -2.26 -19.69
N ASP A 243 12.21 -2.29 -18.39
CA ASP A 243 11.42 -2.96 -17.36
C ASP A 243 10.32 -2.09 -16.74
N ALA A 244 10.20 -0.81 -17.14
CA ALA A 244 9.15 0.07 -16.63
C ALA A 244 7.74 -0.51 -16.91
N ILE A 245 6.91 -0.55 -15.87
CA ILE A 245 5.67 -1.34 -15.87
C ILE A 245 4.53 -0.48 -16.40
N ALA A 246 3.88 -0.91 -17.48
CA ALA A 246 2.69 -0.26 -18.04
C ALA A 246 1.38 -0.97 -17.64
N ILE A 247 1.44 -2.29 -17.40
CA ILE A 247 0.32 -3.06 -16.86
C ILE A 247 0.88 -3.97 -15.77
N GLY A 248 0.28 -3.90 -14.58
CA GLY A 248 0.70 -4.71 -13.44
C GLY A 248 -0.35 -4.77 -12.35
N ARG A 249 -0.14 -5.66 -11.38
CA ARG A 249 -1.05 -5.89 -10.25
C ARG A 249 -0.32 -5.73 -8.93
N HIS A 250 -1.01 -5.22 -7.92
CA HIS A 250 -0.59 -5.26 -6.52
C HIS A 250 -1.79 -5.53 -5.62
N GLY A 251 -1.88 -6.74 -5.07
CA GLY A 251 -3.03 -7.20 -4.30
C GLY A 251 -4.30 -7.17 -5.15
N ASN A 252 -5.33 -6.50 -4.64
CA ASN A 252 -6.62 -6.24 -5.29
C ASN A 252 -6.61 -5.05 -6.26
N PHE A 253 -5.46 -4.40 -6.49
CA PHE A 253 -5.33 -3.28 -7.42
C PHE A 253 -4.67 -3.72 -8.73
N PHE A 254 -5.25 -3.28 -9.83
CA PHE A 254 -4.76 -3.51 -11.19
C PHE A 254 -4.46 -2.17 -11.86
N HIS A 255 -3.21 -1.98 -12.26
CA HIS A 255 -2.75 -0.81 -13.00
C HIS A 255 -2.95 -1.02 -14.50
N TRP A 256 -3.80 -0.19 -15.10
CA TRP A 256 -3.86 -0.01 -16.55
C TRP A 256 -3.20 1.33 -16.90
N GLY A 257 -1.91 1.33 -17.23
CA GLY A 257 -1.12 2.54 -17.42
C GLY A 257 -1.50 3.36 -18.65
N PHE A 258 -2.07 2.72 -19.67
CA PHE A 258 -2.48 3.38 -20.91
C PHE A 258 -3.64 4.34 -20.68
N ALA A 259 -3.53 5.55 -21.24
CA ALA A 259 -4.44 6.64 -20.92
C ALA A 259 -5.65 6.75 -21.83
N ALA A 260 -5.63 6.15 -23.02
CA ALA A 260 -6.70 6.31 -24.00
C ALA A 260 -8.08 5.85 -23.50
N SER A 261 -9.13 6.56 -23.90
CA SER A 261 -10.50 6.05 -23.81
C SER A 261 -10.80 5.06 -24.93
N PRO A 262 -11.91 4.30 -24.88
CA PRO A 262 -12.22 3.32 -25.91
C PRO A 262 -12.41 3.88 -27.33
N GLU A 263 -12.57 5.20 -27.50
CA GLU A 263 -12.55 5.82 -28.83
C GLU A 263 -11.17 5.77 -29.50
N PHE A 264 -10.11 5.75 -28.68
CA PHE A 264 -8.72 5.75 -29.11
C PHE A 264 -8.01 4.43 -28.82
N MET A 265 -8.69 3.42 -28.27
CA MET A 265 -8.14 2.07 -28.12
C MET A 265 -8.23 1.31 -29.46
N THR A 266 -7.26 0.45 -29.73
CA THR A 266 -7.42 -0.55 -30.81
C THR A 266 -8.54 -1.53 -30.46
N GLU A 267 -9.06 -2.27 -31.45
CA GLU A 267 -10.07 -3.30 -31.19
C GLU A 267 -9.57 -4.36 -30.20
N GLU A 268 -8.33 -4.81 -30.37
CA GLU A 268 -7.69 -5.75 -29.47
C GLU A 268 -7.57 -5.19 -28.05
N ALA A 269 -7.17 -3.93 -27.90
CA ALA A 269 -7.06 -3.29 -26.58
C ALA A 269 -8.39 -3.15 -25.86
N ARG A 270 -9.49 -2.91 -26.59
CA ARG A 270 -10.84 -2.91 -26.00
C ARG A 270 -11.21 -4.28 -25.42
N ILE A 271 -10.84 -5.37 -26.10
CA ILE A 271 -11.08 -6.73 -25.61
C ILE A 271 -10.15 -7.05 -24.43
N VAL A 272 -8.86 -6.74 -24.53
CA VAL A 272 -7.88 -6.95 -23.44
C VAL A 272 -8.27 -6.15 -22.19
N PHE A 273 -8.77 -4.92 -22.34
CA PHE A 273 -9.28 -4.13 -21.23
C PHE A 273 -10.51 -4.78 -20.59
N ALA A 274 -11.46 -5.28 -21.39
CA ALA A 274 -12.60 -6.03 -20.86
C ALA A 274 -12.15 -7.31 -20.13
N ASN A 275 -11.15 -8.01 -20.64
CA ASN A 275 -10.56 -9.14 -19.95
C ASN A 275 -9.85 -8.75 -18.65
N ALA A 276 -9.18 -7.59 -18.60
CA ALA A 276 -8.60 -7.05 -17.37
C ALA A 276 -9.68 -6.76 -16.31
N VAL A 277 -10.86 -6.27 -16.71
CA VAL A 277 -12.02 -6.09 -15.82
C VAL A 277 -12.47 -7.43 -15.23
N ALA A 278 -12.61 -8.47 -16.06
CA ALA A 278 -12.99 -9.80 -15.60
C ALA A 278 -11.93 -10.45 -14.70
N TYR A 279 -10.66 -10.32 -15.07
CA TYR A 279 -9.52 -10.78 -14.27
C TYR A 279 -9.48 -10.08 -12.90
N THR A 280 -9.63 -8.76 -12.88
CA THR A 280 -9.58 -7.99 -11.63
C THR A 280 -10.71 -8.42 -10.69
N ALA A 281 -11.90 -8.71 -11.20
CA ALA A 281 -13.01 -9.19 -10.38
C ALA A 281 -12.70 -10.49 -9.60
N THR A 282 -11.75 -11.32 -10.04
CA THR A 282 -11.36 -12.54 -9.30
C THR A 282 -10.50 -12.24 -8.07
N LEU A 283 -10.02 -11.01 -7.90
CA LEU A 283 -9.12 -10.59 -6.82
C LEU A 283 -9.84 -10.20 -5.53
N LYS A 284 -11.13 -10.53 -5.37
CA LYS A 284 -11.99 -10.09 -4.25
C LYS A 284 -11.48 -10.44 -2.85
N ASN A 285 -10.59 -11.43 -2.74
CA ASN A 285 -9.99 -11.85 -1.47
C ASN A 285 -8.51 -11.50 -1.36
N GLU A 286 -7.91 -10.96 -2.42
CA GLU A 286 -6.53 -10.48 -2.43
C GLU A 286 -6.43 -9.16 -1.67
N ARG A 287 -5.25 -8.87 -1.15
CA ARG A 287 -4.95 -7.60 -0.48
C ARG A 287 -3.54 -7.15 -0.76
N VAL A 288 -3.29 -5.90 -0.46
CA VAL A 288 -1.94 -5.35 -0.37
C VAL A 288 -1.29 -5.85 0.91
N ILE A 289 -0.19 -6.59 0.79
CA ILE A 289 0.59 -7.09 1.92
C ILE A 289 1.81 -6.20 2.12
N SER A 290 2.67 -6.11 1.10
CA SER A 290 3.88 -5.29 1.13
C SER A 290 3.58 -3.84 0.76
N ARG A 291 3.70 -2.92 1.73
CA ARG A 291 3.38 -1.51 1.50
C ARG A 291 4.62 -0.66 1.26
N LYS A 292 4.69 -0.03 0.09
CA LYS A 292 5.72 0.92 -0.31
C LYS A 292 5.30 2.36 0.03
N TYR A 293 5.35 2.72 1.31
CA TYR A 293 4.99 4.07 1.78
C TYR A 293 5.98 5.16 1.36
N ASP A 294 7.21 4.76 1.08
CA ASP A 294 8.24 5.62 0.51
C ASP A 294 8.51 5.18 -0.94
N ASP A 295 8.03 5.98 -1.89
CA ASP A 295 8.16 5.72 -3.32
C ASP A 295 9.61 5.87 -3.83
N ARG A 296 10.47 6.54 -3.04
CA ARG A 296 11.91 6.72 -3.30
C ARG A 296 12.77 5.74 -2.51
N LYS A 297 12.17 4.77 -1.83
CA LYS A 297 12.88 3.74 -1.08
C LYS A 297 13.81 2.98 -2.02
N THR A 298 15.11 3.13 -1.78
CA THR A 298 16.13 2.46 -2.59
C THR A 298 16.14 0.97 -2.31
N THR A 299 16.05 0.18 -3.37
CA THR A 299 16.21 -1.29 -3.35
C THR A 299 17.63 -1.66 -3.76
N ARG A 300 18.07 -2.89 -3.47
CA ARG A 300 19.41 -3.34 -3.91
C ARG A 300 19.53 -3.33 -5.44
N TYR A 301 18.43 -3.65 -6.14
CA TYR A 301 18.39 -3.60 -7.60
C TYR A 301 18.44 -2.15 -8.12
N GLU A 302 17.69 -1.23 -7.51
CA GLU A 302 17.79 0.20 -7.82
C GLU A 302 19.20 0.75 -7.54
N MET A 303 19.86 0.30 -6.47
CA MET A 303 21.23 0.71 -6.16
C MET A 303 22.20 0.38 -7.28
N VAL A 304 22.16 -0.86 -7.78
CA VAL A 304 22.98 -1.28 -8.94
C VAL A 304 22.66 -0.41 -10.16
N PHE A 305 21.41 -0.01 -10.33
CA PHE A 305 20.96 0.85 -11.42
C PHE A 305 21.38 2.32 -11.28
N VAL A 306 21.30 2.92 -10.08
CA VAL A 306 21.52 4.36 -9.85
C VAL A 306 22.99 4.67 -9.55
N TYR A 307 23.69 3.81 -8.81
CA TYR A 307 25.03 4.08 -8.25
C TYR A 307 26.19 3.41 -8.98
N ALA A 308 25.94 2.65 -10.05
CA ALA A 308 26.97 2.26 -11.01
C ALA A 308 27.68 3.47 -11.70
N ARG A 309 27.36 4.71 -11.31
CA ARG A 309 28.04 5.94 -11.75
C ARG A 309 29.33 6.27 -10.96
N ALA A 310 29.61 5.59 -9.84
CA ALA A 310 30.87 5.73 -9.09
C ALA A 310 31.50 4.34 -8.84
N HIS A 311 32.67 4.08 -9.42
CA HIS A 311 33.30 2.75 -9.42
C HIS A 311 33.64 2.21 -8.02
N GLU A 312 34.02 3.08 -7.09
CA GLU A 312 34.49 2.69 -5.75
C GLU A 312 33.33 2.25 -4.83
N ASP A 313 32.22 2.99 -4.84
CA ASP A 313 31.02 2.63 -4.07
C ASP A 313 30.41 1.31 -4.56
N SER A 314 30.37 1.10 -5.88
CA SER A 314 29.78 -0.07 -6.51
C SER A 314 30.48 -1.39 -6.13
N ALA A 315 31.81 -1.41 -6.04
CA ALA A 315 32.57 -2.62 -5.69
C ALA A 315 32.38 -3.02 -4.21
N MET A 316 32.41 -2.03 -3.30
CA MET A 316 32.20 -2.26 -1.86
C MET A 316 30.78 -2.77 -1.58
N LEU A 317 29.79 -2.16 -2.23
CA LEU A 317 28.38 -2.53 -2.08
C LEU A 317 28.07 -3.90 -2.71
N THR A 318 28.70 -4.23 -3.84
CA THR A 318 28.53 -5.56 -4.47
C THR A 318 29.07 -6.68 -3.56
N ALA A 319 30.22 -6.47 -2.91
CA ALA A 319 30.79 -7.46 -1.98
C ALA A 319 29.94 -7.65 -0.71
N ASN A 320 29.12 -6.67 -0.34
CA ASN A 320 28.26 -6.71 0.85
C ASN A 320 26.77 -6.78 0.50
N LEU A 321 26.41 -7.10 -0.74
CA LEU A 321 25.03 -7.12 -1.23
C LEU A 321 24.05 -7.88 -0.29
N PRO A 322 24.40 -9.05 0.29
CA PRO A 322 23.52 -9.78 1.19
C PRO A 322 23.23 -9.08 2.54
N TYR A 323 24.00 -8.04 2.87
CA TYR A 323 23.93 -7.33 4.15
C TYR A 323 23.54 -5.86 3.98
N LEU A 324 23.22 -5.41 2.76
CA LEU A 324 22.77 -4.04 2.55
C LEU A 324 21.38 -3.84 3.14
N TYR A 325 21.22 -2.74 3.89
CA TYR A 325 20.00 -2.33 4.56
C TYR A 325 19.73 -0.85 4.33
N LYS A 326 18.46 -0.43 4.41
CA LYS A 326 18.05 0.96 4.19
C LYS A 326 18.75 1.92 5.16
N ASP A 327 19.29 3.00 4.63
CA ASP A 327 19.85 4.12 5.40
C ASP A 327 19.58 5.43 4.66
N GLU A 328 18.59 6.17 5.16
CA GLU A 328 18.14 7.45 4.60
C GLU A 328 19.18 8.56 4.73
N LYS A 329 20.22 8.37 5.56
CA LYS A 329 21.36 9.32 5.68
C LYS A 329 22.47 9.02 4.66
N SER A 330 22.52 7.80 4.14
CA SER A 330 23.53 7.43 3.16
C SER A 330 23.19 8.05 1.80
N ARG A 331 24.24 8.46 1.05
CA ARG A 331 24.04 8.94 -0.33
C ARG A 331 23.32 7.91 -1.18
N ALA A 332 23.66 6.63 -0.99
CA ALA A 332 23.11 5.45 -1.66
C ALA A 332 21.67 5.11 -1.25
N GLY A 333 21.17 5.61 -0.13
CA GLY A 333 19.97 5.06 0.50
C GLY A 333 20.15 3.68 1.13
N LEU A 334 21.33 3.04 0.99
CA LEU A 334 21.69 1.77 1.60
C LEU A 334 23.07 1.84 2.31
N THR A 335 23.21 1.08 3.40
CA THR A 335 24.47 0.86 4.11
C THR A 335 24.63 -0.63 4.47
N VAL A 336 25.82 -1.04 4.89
CA VAL A 336 26.06 -2.40 5.37
C VAL A 336 25.49 -2.56 6.78
N ASP A 337 24.58 -3.49 6.98
CA ASP A 337 24.13 -3.89 8.31
C ASP A 337 25.23 -4.69 9.02
N ALA A 338 25.85 -4.06 10.02
CA ALA A 338 26.90 -4.67 10.82
C ALA A 338 26.40 -5.86 11.67
N ASP A 339 25.14 -5.85 12.14
CA ASP A 339 24.60 -6.95 12.95
C ASP A 339 24.34 -8.17 12.04
N ALA A 340 23.73 -7.98 10.87
CA ALA A 340 23.51 -9.07 9.91
C ALA A 340 24.83 -9.67 9.41
N LYS A 341 25.81 -8.79 9.12
CA LYS A 341 27.15 -9.21 8.73
C LYS A 341 27.88 -9.96 9.85
N TYR A 342 27.74 -9.52 11.10
CA TYR A 342 28.30 -10.21 12.27
C TYR A 342 27.71 -11.61 12.45
N LEU A 343 26.39 -11.77 12.23
CA LEU A 343 25.74 -13.07 12.26
C LEU A 343 26.09 -13.96 11.06
N GLY A 344 26.63 -13.39 9.98
CA GLY A 344 26.96 -14.11 8.75
C GLY A 344 25.72 -14.63 7.99
N ILE A 345 24.55 -14.06 8.25
CA ILE A 345 23.29 -14.44 7.61
C ILE A 345 22.78 -13.26 6.81
N ALA A 346 22.51 -13.48 5.52
CA ALA A 346 21.94 -12.48 4.63
C ALA A 346 20.63 -11.94 5.22
N ASN A 347 20.40 -10.64 5.16
CA ASN A 347 19.24 -10.04 5.83
C ASN A 347 17.89 -10.31 5.13
N ASN A 348 17.90 -10.84 3.91
CA ASN A 348 16.71 -11.38 3.24
C ASN A 348 16.50 -12.88 3.48
N ASN A 349 17.34 -13.53 4.29
CA ASN A 349 17.15 -14.91 4.71
C ASN A 349 16.53 -14.96 6.11
N HIS A 350 15.30 -15.49 6.23
CA HIS A 350 14.55 -15.52 7.49
C HIS A 350 15.24 -16.35 8.59
N ALA A 351 16.27 -17.14 8.28
CA ALA A 351 17.15 -17.77 9.28
C ALA A 351 17.82 -16.74 10.21
N ILE A 352 17.95 -15.47 9.80
CA ILE A 352 18.45 -14.40 10.66
C ILE A 352 17.53 -14.17 11.86
N LEU A 353 16.21 -14.33 11.67
CA LEU A 353 15.22 -14.22 12.74
C LEU A 353 15.35 -15.40 13.69
N ASP A 354 15.42 -16.63 13.19
CA ASP A 354 15.63 -17.84 14.00
C ASP A 354 16.88 -17.73 14.88
N LYS A 355 17.99 -17.25 14.30
CA LYS A 355 19.24 -17.02 15.02
C LYS A 355 19.05 -15.99 16.14
N ALA A 356 18.41 -14.86 15.86
CA ALA A 356 18.13 -13.84 16.87
C ALA A 356 17.21 -14.34 17.99
N ILE A 357 16.15 -15.09 17.65
CA ILE A 357 15.25 -15.70 18.65
C ILE A 357 16.02 -16.66 19.55
N SER A 358 16.85 -17.53 18.95
CA SER A 358 17.70 -18.47 19.69
C SER A 358 18.68 -17.77 20.64
N MET A 359 19.21 -16.62 20.24
CA MET A 359 20.07 -15.78 21.07
C MET A 359 19.30 -15.19 22.26
N LEU A 360 18.06 -14.72 22.05
CA LEU A 360 17.20 -14.26 23.14
C LEU A 360 16.83 -15.39 24.11
N GLU A 361 16.49 -16.58 23.59
CA GLU A 361 16.16 -17.77 24.39
C GLU A 361 17.32 -18.21 25.30
N LYS A 362 18.56 -18.11 24.81
CA LYS A 362 19.78 -18.44 25.56
C LYS A 362 20.32 -17.29 26.41
N GLY A 363 19.79 -16.09 26.21
CA GLY A 363 20.28 -14.86 26.84
C GLY A 363 21.64 -14.39 26.32
N GLU A 364 22.03 -14.78 25.11
CA GLU A 364 23.28 -14.40 24.45
C GLU A 364 23.09 -13.11 23.65
N ASN A 365 23.94 -12.10 23.89
CA ASN A 365 23.96 -10.83 23.13
C ASN A 365 22.54 -10.29 22.81
N LYS A 366 21.74 -10.16 23.88
CA LYS A 366 20.30 -9.85 23.81
C LYS A 366 20.02 -8.57 23.03
N ASP A 367 20.89 -7.57 23.17
CA ASP A 367 20.74 -6.29 22.47
C ASP A 367 20.87 -6.44 20.96
N LEU A 368 21.83 -7.23 20.46
CA LEU A 368 21.97 -7.50 19.03
C LEU A 368 20.75 -8.27 18.51
N ALA A 369 20.35 -9.31 19.23
CA ALA A 369 19.20 -10.12 18.85
C ALA A 369 17.91 -9.29 18.77
N GLN A 370 17.66 -8.43 19.75
CA GLN A 370 16.51 -7.53 19.75
C GLN A 370 16.57 -6.52 18.60
N ARG A 371 17.76 -5.93 18.33
CA ARG A 371 17.94 -5.03 17.18
C ARG A 371 17.61 -5.72 15.84
N ILE A 372 18.02 -6.96 15.65
CA ILE A 372 17.69 -7.74 14.43
C ILE A 372 16.17 -7.92 14.30
N LEU A 373 15.48 -8.32 15.37
CA LEU A 373 14.05 -8.56 15.35
C LEU A 373 13.24 -7.28 15.11
N ASP A 374 13.60 -6.17 15.78
CA ASP A 374 12.98 -4.86 15.54
C ASP A 374 13.30 -4.33 14.13
N ARG A 375 14.50 -4.61 13.60
CA ARG A 375 14.89 -4.14 12.26
C ARG A 375 14.11 -4.84 11.15
N TYR A 376 13.92 -6.15 11.27
CA TYR A 376 13.46 -7.00 10.16
C TYR A 376 12.03 -7.52 10.29
N THR A 377 11.29 -7.14 11.33
CA THR A 377 9.89 -7.54 11.49
C THR A 377 8.98 -6.37 11.84
N LEU A 378 7.68 -6.54 11.55
CA LEU A 378 6.62 -5.66 12.05
C LEU A 378 5.97 -6.20 13.33
N ALA A 379 6.65 -7.11 14.03
CA ALA A 379 6.16 -7.75 15.24
C ALA A 379 6.82 -7.16 16.49
N THR A 380 6.12 -7.22 17.61
CA THR A 380 6.62 -6.82 18.93
C THR A 380 6.18 -7.86 19.97
N PHE A 381 7.15 -8.51 20.62
CA PHE A 381 6.85 -9.48 21.67
C PHE A 381 7.61 -9.18 22.95
N LYS A 382 7.02 -9.56 24.09
CA LYS A 382 7.60 -9.35 25.43
C LYS A 382 8.58 -10.46 25.80
N THR A 383 8.40 -11.67 25.26
CA THR A 383 9.21 -12.84 25.63
C THR A 383 9.82 -13.55 24.41
N PRO A 384 10.95 -14.25 24.58
CA PRO A 384 11.53 -15.07 23.50
C PRO A 384 10.58 -16.18 23.02
N GLY A 385 9.77 -16.76 23.91
CA GLY A 385 8.80 -17.80 23.55
C GLY A 385 7.73 -17.31 22.57
N GLN A 386 7.23 -16.09 22.76
CA GLN A 386 6.27 -15.49 21.83
C GLN A 386 6.87 -15.27 20.44
N TRP A 387 8.14 -14.84 20.39
CA TRP A 387 8.87 -14.73 19.12
C TRP A 387 8.98 -16.10 18.43
N ARG A 388 9.34 -17.14 19.19
CA ARG A 388 9.46 -18.51 18.68
C ARG A 388 8.15 -19.03 18.12
N GLU A 389 7.06 -18.88 18.85
CA GLU A 389 5.72 -19.30 18.42
C GLU A 389 5.31 -18.61 17.11
N TRP A 390 5.52 -17.29 17.00
CA TRP A 390 5.24 -16.53 15.79
C TRP A 390 6.08 -16.99 14.60
N TYR A 391 7.39 -17.19 14.81
CA TYR A 391 8.29 -17.64 13.76
C TYR A 391 7.92 -19.04 13.25
N GLU A 392 7.71 -20.01 14.16
CA GLU A 392 7.35 -21.38 13.80
C GLU A 392 6.01 -21.44 13.05
N LYS A 393 5.05 -20.62 13.46
CA LYS A 393 3.74 -20.52 12.80
C LYS A 393 3.84 -20.03 11.36
N TYR A 394 4.73 -19.08 11.06
CA TYR A 394 4.71 -18.36 9.78
C TYR A 394 5.93 -18.57 8.88
N LYS A 395 7.02 -19.18 9.34
CA LYS A 395 8.29 -19.30 8.59
C LYS A 395 8.13 -19.86 7.16
N ASN A 396 7.18 -20.76 6.93
CA ASN A 396 6.96 -21.40 5.63
C ASN A 396 6.19 -20.52 4.62
N ILE A 397 5.59 -19.42 5.08
CA ILE A 397 4.85 -18.47 4.25
C ILE A 397 5.41 -17.05 4.39
N MET A 398 6.61 -16.92 4.95
CA MET A 398 7.27 -15.64 5.15
C MET A 398 8.06 -15.25 3.89
N PHE A 399 8.06 -13.97 3.56
CA PHE A 399 8.86 -13.43 2.46
C PHE A 399 9.50 -12.10 2.88
N PHE A 400 10.59 -11.72 2.22
CA PHE A 400 11.30 -10.48 2.49
C PHE A 400 11.00 -9.45 1.41
N SER A 401 10.59 -8.25 1.81
CA SER A 401 10.31 -7.16 0.88
C SER A 401 11.20 -5.94 1.15
N GLU A 402 12.00 -5.55 0.16
CA GLU A 402 12.83 -4.34 0.20
C GLU A 402 11.94 -3.11 0.00
N SER A 403 11.07 -3.15 -1.01
CA SER A 403 10.11 -2.08 -1.31
C SER A 403 9.12 -1.86 -0.16
N GLY A 404 8.79 -2.93 0.57
CA GLY A 404 7.97 -2.93 1.78
C GLY A 404 8.71 -2.46 3.03
N GLY A 405 9.96 -1.98 2.92
CA GLY A 405 10.69 -1.38 4.03
C GLY A 405 11.73 -2.27 4.69
N PHE A 406 12.20 -3.32 4.00
CA PHE A 406 13.18 -4.32 4.50
C PHE A 406 12.63 -5.15 5.66
N TYR A 407 11.39 -5.61 5.55
CA TYR A 407 10.75 -6.47 6.54
C TYR A 407 10.47 -7.87 5.99
N PHE A 408 10.52 -8.85 6.89
CA PHE A 408 9.87 -10.12 6.70
C PHE A 408 8.36 -9.98 6.96
N LEU A 409 7.57 -10.26 5.93
CA LEU A 409 6.12 -10.19 5.93
C LEU A 409 5.54 -11.59 5.75
N ILE A 410 4.26 -11.74 6.10
CA ILE A 410 3.55 -13.01 6.03
C ILE A 410 2.67 -13.04 4.78
N ASN A 411 2.90 -13.99 3.89
CA ASN A 411 2.05 -14.23 2.72
C ASN A 411 0.72 -14.83 3.14
N SER A 412 -0.22 -13.97 3.54
CA SER A 412 -1.55 -14.36 3.97
C SER A 412 -2.59 -13.32 3.61
N ASN A 413 -3.66 -13.82 2.98
CA ASN A 413 -4.88 -13.07 2.74
C ASN A 413 -5.82 -13.10 3.97
N GLN A 414 -5.32 -13.15 5.21
CA GLN A 414 -6.15 -12.98 6.40
C GLN A 414 -6.03 -11.54 6.94
N LYS A 415 -7.13 -10.99 7.46
CA LYS A 415 -7.11 -9.64 8.09
C LYS A 415 -6.47 -9.76 9.46
N GLY A 416 -5.73 -8.73 9.88
CA GLY A 416 -5.08 -8.69 11.20
C GLY A 416 -3.97 -9.73 11.39
N VAL A 417 -3.32 -10.17 10.30
CA VAL A 417 -2.14 -11.04 10.42
C VAL A 417 -1.04 -10.29 11.14
N TYR A 418 -0.73 -10.74 12.35
CA TYR A 418 0.32 -10.14 13.16
C TYR A 418 1.68 -10.29 12.47
N GLY A 419 2.34 -9.16 12.21
CA GLY A 419 3.54 -9.09 11.37
C GLY A 419 3.35 -8.45 9.99
N ASN A 420 2.13 -8.03 9.63
CA ASN A 420 1.84 -7.26 8.40
C ASN A 420 1.26 -5.85 8.67
N ASP A 421 1.05 -5.47 9.94
CA ASP A 421 0.47 -4.17 10.30
C ASP A 421 1.57 -3.14 10.61
N TYR A 422 1.83 -2.28 9.61
CA TYR A 422 2.79 -1.19 9.71
C TYR A 422 2.38 -0.15 10.75
N SER A 423 1.08 0.13 10.87
CA SER A 423 0.56 1.11 11.81
C SER A 423 0.71 0.63 13.24
N HIS A 424 0.35 -0.63 13.50
CA HIS A 424 0.49 -1.25 14.82
C HIS A 424 1.96 -1.28 15.26
N MET A 425 2.89 -1.68 14.40
CA MET A 425 4.32 -1.64 14.71
C MET A 425 4.79 -0.24 15.11
N GLN A 426 4.42 0.80 14.35
CA GLN A 426 4.79 2.19 14.65
C GLN A 426 4.24 2.66 15.98
N ILE A 427 2.97 2.31 16.26
CA ILE A 427 2.28 2.65 17.50
C ILE A 427 2.91 1.95 18.70
N GLU A 428 3.13 0.64 18.62
CA GLU A 428 3.76 -0.15 19.69
C GLU A 428 5.15 0.39 20.03
N ARG A 429 5.97 0.69 19.01
CA ARG A 429 7.31 1.27 19.21
C ARG A 429 7.25 2.65 19.83
N ALA A 430 6.41 3.54 19.29
CA ALA A 430 6.28 4.87 19.85
C ALA A 430 5.65 4.87 21.25
N GLY A 431 4.84 3.86 21.57
CA GLY A 431 4.33 3.56 22.90
C GLY A 431 5.42 3.19 23.88
N ARG A 432 6.46 2.44 23.47
CA ARG A 432 7.63 2.10 24.32
C ARG A 432 8.36 3.35 24.82
N ASP A 433 8.40 4.40 24.02
CA ASP A 433 9.04 5.67 24.38
C ASP A 433 8.21 6.53 25.36
N ILE A 434 6.95 6.16 25.61
CA ILE A 434 6.10 6.88 26.56
C ILE A 434 6.56 6.52 27.97
N VAL A 435 7.12 7.50 28.67
CA VAL A 435 7.48 7.37 30.09
C VAL A 435 6.22 7.55 30.93
N VAL A 436 5.82 6.49 31.63
CA VAL A 436 4.71 6.51 32.59
C VAL A 436 5.29 6.66 34.00
N GLU A 437 4.65 7.48 34.83
CA GLU A 437 5.04 7.66 36.23
C GLU A 437 5.03 6.33 37.01
N ALA A 438 5.92 6.22 37.99
CA ALA A 438 6.02 5.03 38.82
C ALA A 438 4.72 4.78 39.60
N THR A 439 4.26 3.53 39.60
CA THR A 439 3.12 3.05 40.36
C THR A 439 3.55 2.62 41.76
N ASN A 440 2.59 2.51 42.69
CA ASN A 440 2.76 1.91 44.01
C ASN A 440 1.40 1.51 44.59
N ASN A 441 1.37 0.84 45.73
CA ASN A 441 0.12 0.34 46.33
C ASN A 441 -0.91 1.43 46.70
N ARG A 442 -0.54 2.73 46.76
CA ARG A 442 -1.48 3.84 47.00
C ARG A 442 -1.94 4.51 45.71
N ASN A 443 -1.15 4.42 44.65
CA ASN A 443 -1.49 4.87 43.31
C ASN A 443 -1.13 3.74 42.32
N PRO A 444 -1.96 2.68 42.27
CA PRO A 444 -1.60 1.45 41.57
C PRO A 444 -1.67 1.58 40.05
N VAL A 445 -2.25 2.66 39.51
CA VAL A 445 -2.43 2.82 38.07
C VAL A 445 -1.99 4.21 37.63
N ASN A 446 -1.03 4.27 36.70
CA ASN A 446 -0.63 5.49 36.03
C ASN A 446 -0.80 5.37 34.52
N VAL A 447 -1.07 6.51 33.88
CA VAL A 447 -1.28 6.61 32.46
C VAL A 447 -0.53 7.82 31.92
N ALA A 448 0.10 7.66 30.76
CA ALA A 448 0.68 8.76 30.00
C ALA A 448 0.25 8.63 28.53
N THR A 449 0.22 9.76 27.82
CA THR A 449 -0.32 9.83 26.45
C THR A 449 0.65 10.50 25.49
N LYS A 450 0.62 10.10 24.22
CA LYS A 450 1.42 10.65 23.13
C LYS A 450 0.63 10.63 21.82
N LEU A 451 0.85 11.64 20.99
CA LEU A 451 0.40 11.64 19.60
C LEU A 451 1.55 11.26 18.68
N VAL A 452 1.28 10.42 17.69
CA VAL A 452 2.27 9.95 16.72
C VAL A 452 1.67 10.04 15.33
N ARG A 453 2.42 10.65 14.41
CA ARG A 453 2.06 10.68 13.00
C ARG A 453 2.60 9.43 12.35
N LEU A 454 1.70 8.65 11.76
CA LEU A 454 2.04 7.42 11.09
C LEU A 454 2.62 7.72 9.70
N GLU A 455 3.34 6.76 9.13
CA GLU A 455 3.94 6.90 7.79
C GLU A 455 2.89 7.16 6.70
N ASN A 456 1.70 6.60 6.85
CA ASN A 456 0.56 6.83 5.97
C ASN A 456 -0.07 8.23 6.16
N GLY A 457 0.39 9.02 7.14
CA GLY A 457 -0.06 10.37 7.46
C GLY A 457 -1.32 10.45 8.33
N GLU A 458 -1.87 9.34 8.80
CA GLU A 458 -2.86 9.34 9.89
C GLU A 458 -2.19 9.71 11.23
N LEU A 459 -2.98 10.18 12.20
CA LEU A 459 -2.53 10.41 13.56
C LEU A 459 -3.01 9.28 14.47
N ALA A 460 -2.14 8.74 15.29
CA ALA A 460 -2.49 7.83 16.37
C ALA A 460 -2.34 8.54 17.72
N ALA A 461 -3.43 8.58 18.49
CA ALA A 461 -3.37 8.92 19.90
C ALA A 461 -3.14 7.65 20.70
N ILE A 462 -2.14 7.64 21.58
CA ILE A 462 -1.67 6.45 22.30
C ILE A 462 -1.68 6.76 23.79
N ALA A 463 -2.27 5.88 24.60
CA ALA A 463 -2.25 5.90 26.04
C ALA A 463 -1.53 4.65 26.55
N ARG A 464 -0.38 4.84 27.21
CA ARG A 464 0.33 3.77 27.91
C ARG A 464 -0.09 3.75 29.36
N VAL A 465 -0.62 2.62 29.78
CA VAL A 465 -1.09 2.40 31.16
C VAL A 465 -0.12 1.43 31.83
N LYS A 466 0.28 1.76 33.06
CA LYS A 466 1.06 0.90 33.94
C LYS A 466 0.22 0.59 35.18
N ILE A 467 0.14 -0.69 35.52
CA ILE A 467 -0.55 -1.23 36.68
C ILE A 467 0.49 -1.87 37.61
N GLU A 468 0.42 -1.54 38.89
CA GLU A 468 1.29 -2.06 39.93
C GLU A 468 1.16 -3.59 40.05
N LYS A 469 2.26 -4.26 40.40
CA LYS A 469 2.25 -5.73 40.51
C LYS A 469 1.27 -6.17 41.60
N GLY A 470 0.40 -7.13 41.26
CA GLY A 470 -0.64 -7.64 42.16
C GLY A 470 -1.95 -6.85 42.12
N PHE A 471 -2.00 -5.76 41.35
CA PHE A 471 -3.23 -5.02 41.07
C PHE A 471 -3.73 -5.30 39.66
N HIS A 472 -5.03 -5.12 39.46
CA HIS A 472 -5.70 -5.22 38.18
C HIS A 472 -6.76 -4.14 37.98
N ILE A 473 -7.13 -3.90 36.72
CA ILE A 473 -8.31 -3.12 36.33
C ILE A 473 -9.21 -3.98 35.44
N TYR A 474 -10.49 -3.66 35.36
CA TYR A 474 -11.46 -4.52 34.69
C TYR A 474 -11.59 -4.19 33.20
N ALA A 475 -11.31 -5.17 32.34
CA ALA A 475 -11.59 -5.10 30.91
C ALA A 475 -13.07 -5.30 30.60
N LYS A 476 -13.70 -6.22 31.34
CA LYS A 476 -15.13 -6.53 31.28
C LYS A 476 -15.57 -7.08 32.62
N VAL A 477 -16.63 -6.55 33.18
CA VAL A 477 -17.24 -6.99 34.44
C VAL A 477 -18.52 -7.78 34.15
N SER A 478 -18.73 -8.86 34.91
CA SER A 478 -19.99 -9.61 34.91
C SER A 478 -21.12 -8.78 35.49
N GLU A 479 -22.35 -8.91 34.97
CA GLU A 479 -23.54 -8.24 35.52
C GLU A 479 -23.83 -8.59 37.00
N LYS A 480 -23.19 -9.64 37.52
CA LYS A 480 -23.30 -10.10 38.90
C LYS A 480 -22.31 -9.43 39.86
N GLU A 481 -21.38 -8.64 39.34
CA GLU A 481 -20.29 -8.03 40.12
C GLU A 481 -20.45 -6.50 40.14
N PRO A 482 -20.20 -5.83 41.29
CA PRO A 482 -20.45 -4.41 41.46
C PRO A 482 -19.31 -3.51 40.92
N TYR A 483 -18.43 -4.04 40.06
CA TYR A 483 -17.28 -3.31 39.53
C TYR A 483 -17.61 -2.59 38.21
N ILE A 484 -16.77 -1.64 37.82
CA ILE A 484 -16.92 -0.94 36.54
C ILE A 484 -15.83 -1.33 35.54
N ASN A 485 -16.19 -1.28 34.26
CA ASN A 485 -15.25 -1.48 33.17
C ASN A 485 -14.28 -0.31 33.07
N THR A 486 -13.09 -0.60 32.56
CA THR A 486 -12.14 0.42 32.10
C THR A 486 -12.66 1.03 30.81
N GLU A 487 -12.84 2.34 30.79
CA GLU A 487 -13.27 3.11 29.62
C GLU A 487 -12.17 4.06 29.18
N VAL A 488 -11.87 4.06 27.89
CA VAL A 488 -10.84 4.91 27.29
C VAL A 488 -11.48 5.63 26.10
N ALA A 489 -11.37 6.95 26.09
CA ALA A 489 -11.83 7.77 24.97
C ALA A 489 -10.79 8.83 24.61
N PHE A 490 -10.52 8.95 23.31
CA PHE A 490 -9.73 10.03 22.74
C PHE A 490 -10.67 11.02 22.05
N GLU A 491 -10.61 12.27 22.48
CA GLU A 491 -11.41 13.40 21.97
C GLU A 491 -10.48 14.37 21.23
N PRO A 492 -10.55 14.45 19.89
CA PRO A 492 -9.79 15.43 19.13
C PRO A 492 -10.36 16.84 19.29
N THR A 493 -9.53 17.87 19.12
CA THR A 493 -10.02 19.21 18.78
C THR A 493 -10.64 19.27 17.38
N GLU A 494 -11.26 20.41 17.02
CA GLU A 494 -11.90 20.59 15.71
C GLU A 494 -10.98 20.23 14.54
N GLY A 495 -11.54 19.54 13.54
CA GLY A 495 -10.88 19.22 12.28
C GLY A 495 -10.36 17.78 12.12
N PHE A 496 -10.47 16.95 13.16
CA PHE A 496 -10.14 15.51 13.09
C PHE A 496 -11.37 14.61 13.29
N VAL A 497 -11.39 13.50 12.56
CA VAL A 497 -12.42 12.44 12.67
C VAL A 497 -11.76 11.10 12.95
N LYS A 498 -12.43 10.25 13.73
CA LYS A 498 -11.99 8.89 14.04
C LYS A 498 -11.99 8.05 12.75
N CYS A 499 -10.88 7.37 12.45
CA CYS A 499 -10.79 6.45 11.31
C CYS A 499 -10.63 4.98 11.71
N SER A 500 -10.57 4.71 13.02
CA SER A 500 -10.55 3.35 13.59
C SER A 500 -11.34 3.33 14.89
N GLU A 501 -11.79 2.15 15.28
CA GLU A 501 -12.19 1.90 16.66
C GLU A 501 -10.96 1.96 17.57
N ILE A 502 -11.19 2.17 18.87
CA ILE A 502 -10.11 2.05 19.85
C ILE A 502 -9.61 0.61 19.88
N ASN A 503 -8.31 0.39 19.94
CA ASN A 503 -7.81 -0.98 20.12
C ASN A 503 -8.17 -1.46 21.53
N ILE A 504 -8.45 -2.75 21.62
CA ILE A 504 -8.71 -3.44 22.89
C ILE A 504 -7.49 -4.32 23.18
N PRO A 505 -6.69 -4.05 24.22
CA PRO A 505 -5.59 -4.91 24.62
C PRO A 505 -6.07 -6.32 24.98
N ALA A 506 -5.16 -7.29 24.93
CA ALA A 506 -5.45 -8.62 25.46
C ALA A 506 -5.76 -8.54 26.97
N SER A 507 -6.80 -9.25 27.41
CA SER A 507 -7.20 -9.38 28.81
C SER A 507 -7.22 -10.84 29.24
N SER A 508 -7.17 -11.05 30.55
CA SER A 508 -7.19 -12.38 31.17
C SER A 508 -8.51 -12.62 31.89
N LYS A 509 -9.04 -13.84 31.83
CA LYS A 509 -10.23 -14.21 32.60
C LYS A 509 -9.94 -14.11 34.10
N TYR A 510 -10.86 -13.53 34.85
CA TYR A 510 -10.80 -13.39 36.31
C TYR A 510 -12.02 -14.05 36.95
N GLY A 511 -11.77 -14.99 37.86
CA GLY A 511 -12.82 -15.81 38.48
C GLY A 511 -13.64 -16.65 37.47
N GLU A 512 -14.84 -17.06 37.89
CA GLU A 512 -15.71 -17.93 37.08
C GLU A 512 -16.86 -17.19 36.39
N ASN A 513 -17.16 -15.96 36.81
CA ASN A 513 -18.37 -15.21 36.44
C ASN A 513 -18.31 -14.53 35.05
N GLY A 514 -17.25 -14.76 34.27
CA GLY A 514 -17.08 -14.13 32.96
C GLY A 514 -16.50 -12.71 33.00
N THR A 515 -15.87 -12.34 34.12
CA THR A 515 -15.09 -11.11 34.28
C THR A 515 -13.71 -11.27 33.65
N PHE A 516 -13.19 -10.19 33.07
CA PHE A 516 -11.87 -10.12 32.46
C PHE A 516 -11.12 -8.90 32.98
N ILE A 517 -9.83 -9.07 33.24
CA ILE A 517 -8.97 -8.06 33.84
C ILE A 517 -7.76 -7.76 32.96
N TYR A 518 -7.20 -6.57 33.17
CA TYR A 518 -5.89 -6.18 32.70
C TYR A 518 -4.89 -6.09 33.84
N GLU A 519 -3.66 -6.50 33.59
CA GLU A 519 -2.53 -6.44 34.51
C GLU A 519 -1.26 -5.95 33.78
N GLY A 520 -0.33 -5.38 34.54
CA GLY A 520 0.96 -4.94 34.03
C GLY A 520 0.87 -3.71 33.12
N GLU A 521 1.50 -3.78 31.94
CA GLU A 521 1.59 -2.66 31.00
C GLU A 521 0.76 -2.89 29.74
N LEU A 522 -0.03 -1.86 29.38
CA LEU A 522 -1.02 -1.86 28.32
C LEU A 522 -0.86 -0.64 27.42
N LEU A 523 -1.27 -0.79 26.16
CA LEU A 523 -1.36 0.30 25.20
C LEU A 523 -2.79 0.38 24.62
N PHE A 524 -3.45 1.49 24.88
CA PHE A 524 -4.68 1.88 24.18
C PHE A 524 -4.34 2.93 23.12
N TYR A 525 -5.00 2.89 21.98
CA TYR A 525 -4.79 3.80 20.89
C TYR A 525 -6.00 3.90 19.98
N GLN A 526 -6.14 5.05 19.34
CA GLN A 526 -7.14 5.29 18.31
C GLN A 526 -6.52 6.14 17.20
N LYS A 527 -6.81 5.78 15.95
CA LYS A 527 -6.36 6.51 14.75
C LYS A 527 -7.38 7.55 14.30
N PHE A 528 -6.87 8.66 13.81
CA PHE A 528 -7.60 9.84 13.37
C PHE A 528 -7.10 10.34 12.01
N VAL A 529 -8.01 10.95 11.26
CA VAL A 529 -7.74 11.63 10.00
C VAL A 529 -8.31 13.03 10.02
N GLY A 530 -7.60 13.99 9.45
CA GLY A 530 -8.04 15.38 9.42
C GLY A 530 -6.89 16.39 9.38
N THR A 531 -7.26 17.64 9.55
CA THR A 531 -6.36 18.80 9.66
C THR A 531 -6.90 19.72 10.73
N GLY A 532 -6.03 20.25 11.56
CA GLY A 532 -6.41 21.16 12.63
C GLY A 532 -5.27 21.29 13.63
N LYS A 533 -5.59 21.86 14.80
CA LYS A 533 -4.66 21.81 15.93
C LYS A 533 -4.56 20.35 16.39
N GLU A 534 -3.34 19.84 16.53
CA GLU A 534 -3.12 18.44 16.90
C GLU A 534 -3.10 18.29 18.41
N GLU A 535 -4.24 18.60 19.02
CA GLU A 535 -4.47 18.53 20.45
C GLU A 535 -5.64 17.56 20.73
N PHE A 536 -5.41 16.65 21.67
CA PHE A 536 -6.36 15.60 22.01
C PHE A 536 -6.51 15.52 23.51
N LYS A 537 -7.74 15.29 23.97
CA LYS A 537 -8.01 14.88 25.35
C LYS A 537 -8.16 13.36 25.42
N LEU A 538 -7.41 12.75 26.33
CA LEU A 538 -7.64 11.39 26.79
C LEU A 538 -8.55 11.45 28.02
N LYS A 539 -9.68 10.75 27.96
CA LYS A 539 -10.51 10.41 29.12
C LYS A 539 -10.29 8.94 29.46
N PHE A 540 -9.85 8.67 30.68
CA PHE A 540 -9.54 7.33 31.15
C PHE A 540 -10.24 7.09 32.49
N SER A 541 -11.27 6.25 32.48
CA SER A 541 -12.02 5.84 33.67
C SER A 541 -11.72 4.38 33.99
N TYR A 542 -11.48 4.06 35.25
CA TYR A 542 -11.19 2.70 35.69
C TYR A 542 -11.53 2.49 37.15
N GLN A 543 -11.69 1.22 37.53
CA GLN A 543 -11.64 0.79 38.91
C GLN A 543 -10.52 -0.23 39.07
N CYS A 544 -9.72 -0.06 40.13
CA CYS A 544 -8.54 -0.88 40.39
C CYS A 544 -8.71 -1.64 41.70
N CYS A 545 -8.35 -2.91 41.69
CA CYS A 545 -8.38 -3.77 42.87
C CYS A 545 -7.13 -4.65 42.93
N ASP A 546 -6.84 -5.17 44.12
CA ASP A 546 -6.04 -6.37 44.33
C ASP A 546 -6.93 -7.46 44.96
N ASP A 547 -6.33 -8.55 45.44
CA ASP A 547 -7.04 -9.66 46.09
C ASP A 547 -7.69 -9.30 47.45
N GLN A 548 -7.40 -8.13 48.01
CA GLN A 548 -7.82 -7.72 49.37
C GLN A 548 -8.63 -6.41 49.39
N ILE A 549 -8.35 -5.50 48.47
CA ILE A 549 -8.81 -4.11 48.47
C ILE A 549 -9.28 -3.75 47.06
N CYS A 550 -10.46 -3.13 46.99
CA CYS A 550 -10.90 -2.39 45.80
C CYS A 550 -10.91 -0.90 46.09
N PHE A 551 -10.29 -0.12 45.21
CA PHE A 551 -10.38 1.33 45.25
C PHE A 551 -11.70 1.82 44.63
N PRO A 552 -12.16 3.02 45.00
CA PRO A 552 -13.23 3.70 44.27
C PRO A 552 -12.86 3.91 42.79
N PRO A 553 -13.85 4.04 41.89
CA PRO A 553 -13.64 4.50 40.51
C PRO A 553 -12.80 5.78 40.43
N VAL A 554 -11.90 5.83 39.45
CA VAL A 554 -11.04 6.98 39.17
C VAL A 554 -11.24 7.41 37.72
N GLU A 555 -11.41 8.72 37.52
CA GLU A 555 -11.39 9.35 36.20
C GLU A 555 -10.14 10.22 36.06
N LYS A 556 -9.40 10.04 34.96
CA LYS A 556 -8.24 10.84 34.59
C LYS A 556 -8.49 11.51 33.25
N GLU A 557 -8.27 12.82 33.20
CA GLU A 557 -8.19 13.59 31.96
C GLU A 557 -6.75 14.02 31.69
N LEU A 558 -6.23 13.73 30.50
CA LEU A 558 -4.91 14.18 30.06
C LEU A 558 -5.03 14.88 28.70
N SER A 559 -4.47 16.07 28.59
CA SER A 559 -4.29 16.74 27.31
C SER A 559 -2.95 16.35 26.69
N VAL A 560 -2.95 16.04 25.40
CA VAL A 560 -1.74 15.79 24.62
C VAL A 560 -1.72 16.68 23.39
N MET A 561 -0.55 17.27 23.13
CA MET A 561 -0.29 18.02 21.91
C MET A 561 0.81 17.33 21.11
N PHE A 562 0.69 17.37 19.79
CA PHE A 562 1.77 16.97 18.89
C PHE A 562 2.91 17.98 19.08
N LYS A 563 4.11 17.47 19.36
CA LYS A 563 5.30 18.30 19.59
C LYS A 563 6.05 18.56 18.30
#